data_AF-A0A0J8AAN7-F1
#
_entry.id   AF-A0A0J8AAN7-F1
#
_cell.length_a   1.000
_cell.length_b   1.000
_cell.length_c   1.000
_cell.angle_alpha   90.00
_cell.angle_beta   90.00
_cell.angle_gamma   90.00
#
_symmetry.space_group_name_H-M   'P 1'
#
loop_
_entity.id
_entity.type
_entity.pdbx_description
1 polymer ?
#
loop_
_entity_poly.entity_id
_entity_poly.type
_entity_poly.pdbx_seq_one_letter_code
_entity_poly.pdbx_strand_id
1 'polypeptide(L)'
;EDAKAKVDSLKLCNPTMSRVDVENEAFQAVMNGDEVPERPQGYGFGVKKSDIYGVRGELRKEGYGKLKRRHVELENIVETSLLKKRNEELEKQNKEMTNKFDEHTKMMKTVATHFSLVLDAVRDGKASTQLIDAAKSAMHLITTEVLL
;
A
#
# COMPACT_ATOMS: atom_id res chain seq x y z
N GLU A 1 -36.68 -8.12 20.89
CA GLU A 1 -36.96 -9.43 21.54
C GLU A 1 -35.80 -9.79 22.44
N ASP A 2 -36.05 -10.44 23.58
CA ASP A 2 -35.00 -10.94 24.47
C ASP A 2 -34.38 -12.23 23.92
N ALA A 3 -33.05 -12.35 23.95
CA ALA A 3 -32.32 -13.51 23.43
C ALA A 3 -32.72 -14.80 24.14
N LYS A 4 -33.07 -14.72 25.43
CA LYS A 4 -33.52 -15.87 26.23
C LYS A 4 -34.88 -16.38 25.77
N ALA A 5 -35.83 -15.48 25.53
CA ALA A 5 -37.14 -15.84 24.98
C ALA A 5 -37.01 -16.50 23.59
N LYS A 6 -36.02 -16.06 22.79
CA LYS A 6 -35.76 -16.67 21.48
C LYS A 6 -35.18 -18.08 21.58
N VAL A 7 -34.26 -18.32 22.52
CA VAL A 7 -33.73 -19.67 22.82
C VAL A 7 -34.87 -20.62 23.18
N ASP A 8 -35.77 -20.21 24.08
CA ASP A 8 -36.89 -21.03 24.52
C ASP A 8 -37.84 -21.36 23.35
N SER A 9 -38.14 -20.37 22.50
CA SER A 9 -38.96 -20.57 21.30
C SER A 9 -38.33 -21.54 20.29
N LEU A 10 -37.02 -21.41 20.05
CA LEU A 10 -36.29 -22.26 19.10
C LEU A 10 -36.13 -23.68 19.64
N LYS A 11 -35.96 -23.85 20.95
CA LYS A 11 -35.92 -25.17 21.57
C LYS A 11 -37.26 -25.89 21.52
N LEU A 12 -38.37 -25.13 21.61
CA LEU A 12 -39.72 -25.66 21.45
C LEU A 12 -39.98 -26.12 20.01
N CYS A 13 -39.56 -25.33 19.02
CA CYS A 13 -39.71 -25.65 17.60
C CYS A 13 -38.79 -26.79 17.14
N ASN A 14 -37.57 -26.89 17.70
CA ASN A 14 -36.55 -27.86 17.30
C ASN A 14 -35.94 -28.57 18.52
N PRO A 15 -36.67 -29.52 19.14
CA PRO A 15 -36.23 -30.14 20.40
C PRO A 15 -34.95 -30.98 20.26
N THR A 16 -34.69 -31.53 19.07
CA THR A 16 -33.49 -32.33 18.74
C THR A 16 -32.23 -31.51 18.52
N MET A 17 -32.34 -30.20 18.33
CA MET A 17 -31.20 -29.33 18.11
C MET A 17 -30.33 -29.23 19.37
N SER A 18 -29.01 -29.24 19.19
CA SER A 18 -28.09 -29.13 20.31
C SER A 18 -28.26 -27.76 20.99
N ARG A 19 -28.07 -27.71 22.32
CA ARG A 19 -28.24 -26.46 23.09
C ARG A 19 -27.38 -25.32 22.53
N VAL A 20 -26.15 -25.64 22.11
CA VAL A 20 -25.19 -24.68 21.56
C VAL A 20 -25.68 -24.10 20.23
N ASP A 21 -26.30 -24.93 19.38
CA ASP A 21 -26.80 -24.49 18.08
C ASP A 21 -28.04 -23.61 18.24
N VAL A 22 -28.94 -23.95 19.18
CA VAL A 22 -30.12 -23.13 19.53
C VAL A 22 -29.71 -21.76 20.05
N GLU A 23 -28.72 -21.70 20.95
CA GLU A 23 -28.22 -20.44 21.49
C GLU A 23 -27.54 -19.58 20.41
N ASN A 24 -26.82 -20.20 19.48
CA ASN A 24 -26.16 -19.50 18.38
C ASN A 24 -27.18 -18.93 17.37
N GLU A 25 -28.26 -19.65 17.11
CA GLU A 25 -29.34 -19.19 16.22
C GLU A 25 -30.14 -18.05 16.87
N ALA A 26 -30.52 -18.20 18.14
CA ALA A 26 -31.18 -17.14 18.91
C ALA A 26 -30.37 -15.84 18.93
N PHE A 27 -29.06 -15.94 19.15
CA PHE A 27 -28.17 -14.78 19.17
C PHE A 27 -28.06 -14.09 17.81
N GLN A 28 -27.96 -14.86 16.71
CA GLN A 28 -27.89 -14.27 15.36
C GLN A 28 -29.18 -13.57 14.95
N ALA A 29 -30.33 -14.16 15.27
CA ALA A 29 -31.62 -13.55 15.00
C ALA A 29 -31.81 -12.21 15.75
N VAL A 30 -31.29 -12.11 16.98
CA VAL A 30 -31.35 -10.86 17.76
C VAL A 30 -30.36 -9.81 17.24
N MET A 31 -29.15 -10.21 16.86
CA MET A 31 -28.10 -9.26 16.46
C MET A 31 -28.25 -8.71 15.05
N ASN A 32 -28.72 -9.54 14.11
CA ASN A 32 -28.82 -9.18 12.70
C ASN A 32 -30.28 -9.03 12.23
N GLY A 33 -31.26 -9.35 13.08
CA GLY A 33 -32.66 -9.37 12.67
C GLY A 33 -32.90 -10.40 11.56
N ASP A 34 -33.62 -9.98 10.52
CA ASP A 34 -33.88 -10.77 9.30
C ASP A 34 -32.74 -10.66 8.25
N GLU A 35 -31.69 -9.87 8.53
CA GLU A 35 -30.58 -9.70 7.60
C GLU A 35 -29.58 -10.87 7.70
N VAL A 36 -29.16 -11.39 6.54
CA VAL A 36 -28.12 -12.41 6.47
C VAL A 36 -26.77 -11.72 6.67
N PRO A 37 -26.04 -11.99 7.77
CA PRO A 37 -24.77 -11.32 8.03
C PRO A 37 -23.74 -11.66 6.95
N GLU A 38 -23.06 -10.63 6.44
CA GLU A 38 -21.97 -10.81 5.48
C GLU A 38 -20.86 -11.67 6.10
N ARG A 39 -20.41 -12.66 5.32
CA ARG A 39 -19.36 -13.57 5.75
C ARG A 39 -18.01 -12.86 5.71
N PRO A 40 -17.21 -12.91 6.79
CA PRO A 40 -15.85 -12.35 6.76
C PRO A 40 -15.03 -12.97 5.63
N GLN A 41 -14.43 -12.12 4.79
CA GLN A 41 -13.56 -12.55 3.70
C GLN A 41 -12.35 -13.32 4.28
N GLY A 42 -12.08 -14.51 3.73
CA GLY A 42 -10.95 -15.37 4.16
C GLY A 42 -11.33 -16.70 4.83
N TYR A 43 -12.61 -16.92 5.19
CA TYR A 43 -13.07 -18.20 5.73
C TYR A 43 -13.73 -19.08 4.65
N GLY A 44 -13.11 -20.22 4.31
CA GLY A 44 -13.55 -21.16 3.26
C GLY A 44 -14.93 -21.81 3.51
N PHE A 45 -15.61 -22.28 2.47
CA PHE A 45 -16.90 -22.99 2.58
C PHE A 45 -16.84 -24.18 3.55
N GLY A 46 -17.82 -24.31 4.45
CA GLY A 46 -17.89 -25.39 5.44
C GLY A 46 -17.42 -25.05 6.87
N VAL A 47 -16.85 -23.85 7.09
CA VAL A 47 -16.50 -23.40 8.46
C VAL A 47 -17.76 -23.11 9.28
N LYS A 48 -17.87 -23.71 10.47
CA LYS A 48 -18.98 -23.45 11.38
C LYS A 48 -18.99 -21.98 11.78
N LYS A 49 -20.16 -21.33 11.74
CA LYS A 49 -20.31 -19.90 12.09
C LYS A 49 -19.80 -19.60 13.51
N SER A 50 -19.83 -20.57 14.42
CA SER A 50 -19.25 -20.44 15.76
C SER A 50 -17.74 -20.15 15.75
N ASP A 51 -17.03 -20.70 14.77
CA ASP A 51 -15.57 -20.67 14.67
C ASP A 51 -15.08 -19.36 14.02
N ILE A 52 -15.93 -18.71 13.21
CA ILE A 52 -15.65 -17.39 12.60
C ILE A 52 -15.48 -16.31 13.66
N TYR A 53 -16.24 -16.39 14.75
CA TYR A 53 -16.22 -15.41 15.84
C TYR A 53 -15.55 -15.96 17.12
N GLY A 54 -14.89 -17.13 17.02
CA GLY A 54 -14.03 -17.68 18.05
C GLY A 54 -14.67 -18.15 19.36
N VAL A 55 -16.00 -18.31 19.45
CA VAL A 55 -16.68 -18.67 20.73
C VAL A 55 -17.90 -19.57 20.51
N ARG A 56 -17.93 -20.72 21.19
CA ARG A 56 -19.00 -21.74 21.15
C ARG A 56 -19.85 -21.70 22.44
N GLY A 57 -21.06 -21.11 22.39
CA GLY A 57 -22.15 -21.32 23.36
C GLY A 57 -22.16 -20.47 24.66
N GLU A 58 -23.35 -20.34 25.25
CA GLU A 58 -23.83 -19.46 26.35
C GLU A 58 -23.74 -17.95 26.06
N LEU A 59 -24.52 -17.48 25.06
CA LEU A 59 -24.70 -16.05 24.68
C LEU A 59 -23.39 -15.20 24.74
N ARG A 60 -22.22 -15.79 24.45
CA ARG A 60 -20.88 -15.16 24.35
C ARG A 60 -20.55 -14.05 25.40
N LYS A 61 -20.61 -14.41 26.70
CA LYS A 61 -19.92 -13.83 27.90
C LYS A 61 -20.07 -12.31 28.17
N GLU A 62 -20.49 -11.95 29.40
CA GLU A 62 -20.64 -10.57 29.92
C GLU A 62 -19.52 -9.61 29.49
N GLY A 63 -19.89 -8.65 28.66
CA GLY A 63 -18.99 -7.64 28.13
C GLY A 63 -19.76 -6.60 27.33
N TYR A 64 -20.85 -6.06 27.91
CA TYR A 64 -21.45 -4.80 27.46
C TYR A 64 -20.50 -3.65 27.79
N GLY A 65 -19.39 -3.56 27.08
CA GLY A 65 -18.80 -2.29 26.73
C GLY A 65 -18.95 -2.22 25.23
N LYS A 66 -19.74 -1.25 24.72
CA LYS A 66 -19.74 -0.91 23.28
C LYS A 66 -18.30 -1.04 22.80
N LEU A 67 -18.03 -1.97 21.88
CA LEU A 67 -16.77 -1.97 21.15
C LEU A 67 -16.71 -0.59 20.50
N LYS A 68 -16.06 0.37 21.18
CA LYS A 68 -15.38 1.46 20.48
C LYS A 68 -14.62 0.70 19.42
N ARG A 69 -14.99 0.92 18.15
CA ARG A 69 -14.34 0.33 16.98
C ARG A 69 -12.86 0.29 17.33
N ARG A 70 -12.33 -0.90 17.66
CA ARG A 70 -10.90 -1.01 17.88
C ARG A 70 -10.36 -0.76 16.48
N HIS A 71 -9.83 0.44 16.28
CA HIS A 71 -8.95 0.73 15.17
C HIS A 71 -7.99 -0.45 15.12
N VAL A 72 -8.07 -1.21 14.03
CA VAL A 72 -7.07 -2.22 13.68
C VAL A 72 -5.84 -1.42 13.27
N GLU A 73 -5.11 -0.93 14.26
CA GLU A 73 -3.94 -0.08 14.07
C GLU A 73 -2.93 -0.45 15.14
N LEU A 74 -2.21 -1.55 14.96
CA LEU A 74 -1.01 -1.82 15.75
C LEU A 74 0.08 -2.50 14.90
N GLU A 75 -0.28 -3.42 13.99
CA GLU A 75 0.66 -3.87 12.94
C GLU A 75 0.86 -2.81 11.85
N ASN A 76 -0.21 -2.12 11.45
CA ASN A 76 -0.12 -1.01 10.48
C ASN A 76 0.67 0.21 10.99
N ILE A 77 0.78 0.50 12.29
CA ILE A 77 1.47 1.72 12.77
C ILE A 77 2.99 1.59 12.59
N VAL A 78 3.54 0.42 12.90
CA VAL A 78 4.98 0.19 12.72
C VAL A 78 5.32 0.15 11.24
N GLU A 79 4.53 -0.56 10.44
CA GLU A 79 4.71 -0.62 8.98
C GLU A 79 4.55 0.76 8.33
N THR A 80 3.53 1.53 8.68
CA THR A 80 3.34 2.90 8.16
C THR A 80 4.46 3.83 8.58
N SER A 81 5.01 3.70 9.79
CA SER A 81 6.16 4.51 10.23
C SER A 81 7.44 4.19 9.44
N LEU A 82 7.68 2.92 9.13
CA LEU A 82 8.82 2.47 8.32
C LEU A 82 8.64 2.87 6.86
N LEU A 83 7.44 2.69 6.30
CA LEU A 83 7.07 3.12 4.96
C LEU A 83 7.20 4.64 4.81
N LYS A 84 6.80 5.42 5.81
CA LYS A 84 6.96 6.88 5.81
C LYS A 84 8.43 7.28 5.73
N LYS A 85 9.30 6.70 6.58
CA LYS A 85 10.75 6.96 6.53
C LYS A 85 11.35 6.59 5.18
N ARG A 86 10.97 5.43 4.64
CA ARG A 86 11.45 4.98 3.32
C ARG A 86 10.98 5.93 2.20
N ASN A 87 9.75 6.42 2.27
CA ASN A 87 9.22 7.38 1.30
C ASN A 87 9.94 8.73 1.39
N GLU A 88 10.23 9.23 2.60
CA GLU A 88 11.03 10.45 2.80
C GLU A 88 12.44 10.31 2.19
N GLU A 89 13.07 9.15 2.38
CA GLU A 89 14.39 8.88 1.80
C GLU A 89 14.34 8.75 0.27
N LEU A 90 13.33 8.06 -0.26
CA LEU A 90 13.09 7.96 -1.70
C LEU A 90 12.80 9.33 -2.33
N GLU A 91 12.06 10.20 -1.66
CA GLU A 91 11.78 11.56 -2.13
C GLU A 91 13.08 12.39 -2.20
N LYS A 92 13.94 12.26 -1.19
CA LYS A 92 15.27 12.90 -1.19
C LYS A 92 16.14 12.39 -2.33
N GLN A 93 16.19 11.07 -2.55
CA GLN A 93 16.96 10.46 -3.64
C GLN A 93 16.41 10.87 -5.02
N ASN A 94 15.08 10.89 -5.19
CA ASN A 94 14.45 11.33 -6.44
C ASN A 94 14.77 12.80 -6.73
N LYS A 95 14.76 13.66 -5.72
CA LYS A 95 15.14 15.07 -5.88
C LYS A 95 16.61 15.22 -6.28
N GLU A 96 17.50 14.44 -5.67
CA GLU A 96 18.92 14.42 -6.04
C GLU A 96 19.14 13.93 -7.48
N MET A 97 18.48 12.84 -7.88
CA MET A 97 18.54 12.33 -9.25
C MET A 97 18.02 13.34 -10.26
N THR A 98 16.93 14.03 -9.93
CA THR A 98 16.35 15.08 -10.80
C THR A 98 17.35 16.22 -11.02
N ASN A 99 18.01 16.68 -9.95
CA ASN A 99 19.03 17.74 -10.05
C ASN A 99 20.21 17.30 -10.92
N LYS A 100 20.73 16.07 -10.71
CA LYS A 100 21.81 15.50 -11.53
C LYS A 100 21.39 15.41 -13.00
N PHE A 101 20.16 14.99 -13.28
CA PHE A 101 19.63 14.90 -14.64
C PHE A 101 19.54 16.27 -15.32
N ASP A 102 19.15 17.31 -14.59
CA ASP A 102 19.13 18.69 -15.08
C ASP A 102 20.54 19.20 -15.41
N GLU A 103 21.54 18.88 -14.59
CA GLU A 103 22.95 19.18 -14.83
C GLU A 103 23.47 18.47 -16.08
N HIS A 104 23.23 17.16 -16.21
CA HIS A 104 23.58 16.40 -17.41
C HIS A 104 22.89 16.96 -18.67
N THR A 105 21.64 17.38 -18.56
CA THR A 105 20.90 17.99 -19.68
C THR A 105 21.54 19.31 -20.11
N LYS A 106 21.99 20.14 -19.17
CA LYS A 106 22.73 21.38 -19.48
C LYS A 106 24.08 21.08 -20.16
N MET A 107 24.85 20.13 -19.62
CA MET A 107 26.12 19.72 -20.22
C MET A 107 25.95 19.19 -21.64
N MET A 108 24.94 18.36 -21.88
CA MET A 108 24.63 17.82 -23.20
C MET A 108 24.30 18.92 -24.22
N LYS A 109 23.52 19.93 -23.81
CA LYS A 109 23.24 21.11 -24.66
C LYS A 109 24.51 21.89 -24.99
N THR A 110 25.40 22.08 -24.02
CA THR A 110 26.70 22.73 -24.24
C THR A 110 27.52 21.97 -25.28
N VAL A 111 27.62 20.64 -25.17
CA VAL A 111 28.35 19.82 -26.14
C VAL A 111 27.71 19.88 -27.52
N ALA A 112 26.39 19.71 -27.63
CA ALA A 112 25.69 19.83 -28.90
C ALA A 112 25.95 21.18 -29.59
N THR A 113 26.02 22.26 -28.81
CA THR A 113 26.29 23.61 -29.31
C THR A 113 27.73 23.74 -29.83
N HIS A 114 28.72 23.27 -29.07
CA HIS A 114 30.12 23.27 -29.51
C HIS A 114 30.32 22.40 -30.75
N PHE A 115 29.66 21.24 -30.81
CA PHE A 115 29.73 20.35 -31.96
C PHE A 115 29.14 21.00 -33.21
N SER A 116 28.01 21.69 -33.10
CA SER A 116 27.43 22.47 -34.20
C SER A 116 28.39 23.54 -34.70
N LEU A 117 29.01 24.31 -33.80
CA LEU A 117 29.97 25.35 -34.15
C LEU A 117 31.19 24.79 -34.89
N VAL A 118 31.69 23.61 -34.47
CA VAL A 118 32.77 22.90 -35.18
C VAL A 118 32.33 22.49 -36.59
N LEU A 119 31.14 21.89 -36.73
CA LEU A 119 30.65 21.47 -38.04
C LEU A 119 30.46 22.65 -39.00
N ASP A 120 29.93 23.76 -38.51
CA ASP A 120 29.75 24.97 -39.30
C ASP A 120 31.11 25.56 -39.74
N ALA A 121 32.08 25.66 -38.82
CA ALA A 121 33.41 26.17 -39.14
C ALA A 121 34.18 25.26 -40.11
N VAL A 122 34.04 23.93 -39.98
CA VAL A 122 34.63 22.95 -40.92
C VAL A 122 34.00 23.09 -42.30
N ARG A 123 32.67 23.20 -42.38
CA ARG A 123 31.95 23.39 -43.64
C ARG A 123 32.39 24.67 -44.36
N ASP A 124 32.63 25.74 -43.61
CA ASP A 124 33.09 27.02 -44.14
C ASP A 124 34.60 27.05 -44.45
N GLY A 125 35.35 25.99 -44.16
CA GLY A 125 36.81 25.95 -44.32
C GLY A 125 37.57 26.85 -43.34
N LYS A 126 36.93 27.26 -42.23
CA LYS A 126 37.43 28.20 -41.22
C LYS A 126 37.73 27.53 -39.87
N ALA A 127 37.74 26.20 -39.82
CA ALA A 127 38.04 25.48 -38.60
C ALA A 127 39.44 25.83 -38.07
N SER A 128 39.51 26.24 -36.80
CA SER A 128 40.76 26.51 -36.10
C SER A 128 41.06 25.42 -35.07
N THR A 129 42.34 25.24 -34.74
CA THR A 129 42.76 24.30 -33.69
C THR A 129 42.17 24.65 -32.33
N GLN A 130 42.09 25.93 -31.99
CA GLN A 130 41.48 26.43 -30.76
C GLN A 130 40.00 26.02 -30.62
N LEU A 131 39.25 26.10 -31.72
CA LEU A 131 37.84 25.70 -31.76
C LEU A 131 37.68 24.19 -31.54
N ILE A 132 38.56 23.39 -32.16
CA ILE A 132 38.60 21.94 -32.00
C ILE A 132 38.97 21.55 -30.56
N ASP A 133 39.96 22.23 -29.96
CA ASP A 133 40.39 21.99 -28.58
C ASP A 133 39.31 22.37 -27.55
N ALA A 134 38.57 23.46 -27.80
CA ALA A 134 37.43 23.86 -26.98
C ALA A 134 36.30 22.81 -27.02
N ALA A 135 35.96 22.32 -28.22
CA ALA A 135 34.95 21.27 -28.38
C ALA A 135 35.40 19.94 -27.75
N LYS A 136 36.68 19.57 -27.89
CA LYS A 136 37.26 18.40 -27.23
C LYS A 136 37.17 18.50 -25.70
N SER A 137 37.48 19.67 -25.14
CA SER A 137 37.35 19.93 -23.70
C SER A 137 35.90 19.84 -23.24
N ALA A 138 34.94 20.37 -24.00
CA ALA A 138 33.52 20.26 -23.70
C ALA A 138 33.03 18.80 -23.70
N MET A 139 33.50 17.97 -24.64
CA MET A 139 33.16 16.53 -24.66
C MET A 139 33.75 15.76 -23.46
N HIS A 140 34.94 16.16 -22.98
CA HIS A 140 35.55 15.54 -21.80
C HIS A 140 34.76 15.80 -20.52
N LEU A 141 34.04 16.92 -20.40
CA LEU A 141 33.17 17.20 -19.25
C LEU A 141 32.05 16.17 -19.06
N ILE A 142 31.57 15.53 -20.13
CA ILE A 142 30.52 14.51 -20.05
C ILE A 142 31.08 13.12 -19.73
N THR A 143 32.32 12.82 -20.12
CA THR A 143 32.88 11.46 -20.01
C THR A 143 33.45 11.13 -18.63
N THR A 144 33.82 12.12 -17.83
CA THR A 144 34.36 11.91 -16.48
C THR A 144 33.32 11.50 -15.44
N GLU A 145 32.03 11.70 -15.69
CA GLU A 145 30.95 11.34 -14.74
C GLU A 145 30.23 10.02 -15.06
N VAL A 146 30.50 9.41 -16.21
CA VAL A 146 29.81 8.19 -16.68
C VAL A 146 30.55 6.89 -16.32
N LEU A 147 31.74 6.98 -15.70
CA LEU A 147 32.45 5.81 -15.17
C LEU A 147 31.89 5.43 -13.79
N LEU A 148 30.76 4.72 -13.79
CA LEU A 148 30.34 3.82 -12.72
C LEU A 148 30.68 2.38 -13.08
#